data_AF-A0A7L6B666-F1
#
_entry.id   AF-A0A7L6B666-F1
#
_cell.length_a   1.000
_cell.length_b   1.000
_cell.length_c   1.000
_cell.angle_alpha   90.00
_cell.angle_beta   90.00
_cell.angle_gamma   90.00
#
_symmetry.space_group_name_H-M   'P 1'
#
loop_
_entity.id
_entity.type
_entity.pdbx_description
1 polymer ?
#
loop_
_entity_poly.entity_id
_entity_poly.type
_entity_poly.pdbx_seq_one_letter_code
_entity_poly.pdbx_strand_id
1 'polypeptide(L)' 'MSDRELHCDTCEGVVLFETPPCGDGHGADCPELACTGCGAAVLIATVTFRPSARSRRRTPRPTHRHAA' A
#
# COMPACT_ATOMS: atom_id res chain seq x y z
N MET A 1 8.69 7.47 10.05
CA MET A 1 7.28 7.17 10.38
C MET A 1 6.50 8.41 10.01
N SER A 2 5.46 8.29 9.18
CA SER A 2 4.61 9.45 8.85
C SER A 2 3.57 9.58 9.94
N ASP A 3 3.57 10.72 10.64
CA ASP A 3 2.56 11.09 11.60
C ASP A 3 1.47 11.95 10.95
N ARG A 4 0.21 11.78 11.38
CA ARG A 4 -0.95 12.48 10.83
C ARG A 4 -1.95 12.82 11.94
N GLU A 5 -2.44 14.05 11.97
CA GLU A 5 -3.41 14.50 12.98
C GLU A 5 -4.84 14.10 12.57
N LEU A 6 -5.51 13.32 13.43
CA LEU A 6 -6.88 12.84 13.21
C LEU A 6 -7.67 12.83 14.52
N HIS A 7 -9.00 12.90 14.42
CA HIS A 7 -9.85 12.72 15.58
C HIS A 7 -9.87 11.24 16.01
N CYS A 8 -9.64 10.99 17.29
CA CYS A 8 -9.76 9.67 17.89
C CYS A 8 -10.97 9.66 18.83
N ASP A 9 -11.94 8.79 18.57
CA ASP A 9 -13.15 8.69 19.39
C ASP A 9 -12.85 8.17 20.81
N THR A 10 -11.77 7.39 20.99
CA THR A 10 -11.33 6.91 22.31
C THR A 10 -10.62 8.00 23.12
N CYS A 11 -9.94 8.93 22.46
CA CYS A 11 -9.30 10.08 23.13
C CYS A 11 -10.21 11.32 23.16
N GLU A 12 -11.35 11.28 22.48
CA GLU A 12 -12.31 12.38 22.32
C GLU A 12 -11.65 13.68 21.82
N GLY A 13 -10.64 13.55 20.95
CA GLY A 13 -9.80 14.67 20.55
C GLY A 13 -8.95 14.42 19.32
N VAL A 14 -8.34 15.48 18.80
CA VAL A 14 -7.35 15.39 17.72
C VAL A 14 -6.03 14.94 18.31
N VAL A 15 -5.49 13.86 17.76
CA VAL A 15 -4.25 13.23 18.21
C VAL A 15 -3.39 12.83 17.01
N LEU A 16 -2.11 12.57 17.26
CA LEU A 16 -1.20 12.08 16.24
C LEU A 16 -1.42 10.58 16.04
N PHE A 17 -1.56 10.19 14.78
CA PHE A 17 -1.58 8.81 14.34
C PHE A 17 -0.30 8.48 13.60
N GLU A 18 0.28 7.31 13.88
CA GLU A 18 1.45 6.80 13.19
C GLU A 18 1.10 5.61 12.29
N THR A 19 1.78 5.51 11.14
CA THR A 19 1.73 4.31 10.30
C THR A 19 2.73 3.28 10.84
N PRO A 20 2.28 2.14 11.39
CA PRO A 20 3.19 1.07 11.82
C PRO A 20 3.91 0.46 10.61
N PRO A 21 5.09 -0.16 10.80
CA PRO A 21 5.80 -0.84 9.74
C PRO A 21 4.93 -1.97 9.16
N CYS A 22 4.40 -1.75 7.96
CA CYS A 22 3.51 -2.70 7.28
C CYS A 22 4.31 -3.82 6.62
N GLY A 23 4.06 -5.08 7.03
CA GLY A 23 4.70 -6.27 6.46
C GLY A 23 4.24 -6.63 5.05
N ASP A 24 3.11 -6.08 4.59
CA ASP A 24 2.51 -6.38 3.28
C ASP A 24 3.14 -5.59 2.12
N GLY A 25 4.16 -4.78 2.40
CA GLY A 25 4.90 -4.03 1.37
C GLY A 25 4.23 -2.73 0.93
N HIS A 26 3.26 -2.21 1.69
CA HIS A 26 2.61 -0.93 1.42
C HIS A 26 3.48 0.29 1.78
N GLY A 27 4.53 0.12 2.60
CA GLY A 27 5.44 1.20 2.96
C GLY A 27 4.72 2.41 3.57
N ALA A 28 4.96 3.60 3.03
CA ALA A 28 4.34 4.84 3.48
C ALA A 28 2.87 5.03 3.04
N ASP A 29 2.37 4.21 2.12
CA ASP A 29 0.98 4.22 1.63
C ASP A 29 0.11 3.17 2.37
N CYS A 30 0.54 2.69 3.54
CA CYS A 30 -0.23 1.73 4.31
C CYS A 30 -1.52 2.38 4.84
N PRO A 31 -2.70 1.75 4.65
CA PRO A 31 -3.98 2.27 5.11
C PRO A 31 -4.18 2.15 6.63
N GLU A 32 -3.25 1.51 7.35
CA GLU A 32 -3.29 1.36 8.80
C GLU A 32 -2.65 2.54 9.51
N LEU A 33 -3.40 3.15 10.43
CA LEU A 33 -2.93 4.21 11.30
C LEU A 33 -3.27 3.89 12.75
N ALA A 34 -2.30 4.03 13.65
CA ALA A 34 -2.46 3.81 15.08
C ALA A 34 -2.37 5.13 15.85
N CYS A 35 -3.33 5.38 16.75
CA CYS A 35 -3.32 6.53 17.64
C CYS A 35 -2.12 6.41 18.60
N THR A 36 -1.24 7.41 18.62
CA THR A 36 -0.06 7.43 19.52
C THR A 36 -0.43 7.66 20.99
N GLY A 37 -1.64 8.14 21.28
CA GLY A 37 -2.13 8.36 22.64
C GLY A 37 -2.70 7.11 23.31
N CYS A 38 -3.62 6.40 22.65
CA CYS A 38 -4.34 5.26 23.23
C CYS A 38 -4.08 3.91 22.54
N GLY A 39 -3.35 3.89 21.42
CA GLY A 39 -3.07 2.67 20.65
C GLY A 39 -4.23 2.15 19.81
N ALA A 40 -5.35 2.87 19.73
CA ALA A 40 -6.47 2.49 18.86
C ALA A 40 -6.06 2.57 17.38
N ALA A 41 -6.31 1.51 16.62
CA ALA A 41 -6.02 1.45 15.19
C ALA A 41 -7.26 1.84 14.36
N VAL A 42 -7.06 2.69 13.37
CA VAL A 42 -8.09 3.11 12.42
C VAL A 42 -7.59 2.80 11.02
N LEU A 43 -8.41 2.10 10.24
CA LEU A 43 -8.15 1.83 8.83
C LEU A 43 -8.69 2.98 7.98
N ILE A 44 -7.81 3.80 7.42
CA ILE A 44 -8.20 4.74 6.38
C ILE A 44 -8.10 4.00 5.06
N ALA A 45 -9.24 3.50 4.58
CA ALA A 45 -9.35 2.72 3.36
C ALA A 45 -9.02 3.55 2.09
N THR A 46 -7.75 3.86 1.86
CA THR A 46 -7.24 4.26 0.55
C THR A 46 -6.66 3.01 -0.12
N VAL A 47 -7.52 2.17 -0.68
CA VAL A 47 -7.10 1.03 -1.49
C VAL A 47 -6.43 1.54 -2.77
N THR A 48 -5.10 1.58 -2.76
CA THR A 48 -4.29 1.85 -3.96
C THR A 48 -4.04 0.54 -4.69
N PHE A 49 -4.92 0.22 -5.64
CA PHE A 49 -4.75 -0.96 -6.47
C PHE A 49 -3.58 -0.76 -7.45
N ARG A 50 -2.41 -1.36 -7.17
CA ARG A 50 -1.31 -1.40 -8.15
C ARG A 50 -1.65 -2.46 -9.20
N PRO A 51 -1.86 -2.09 -10.48
CA PRO A 51 -2.07 -3.08 -11.52
C PRO A 51 -0.80 -3.92 -11.66
N SER A 52 -0.93 -5.23 -11.48
CA SER A 52 0.17 -6.15 -11.74
C SER A 52 0.52 -6.07 -13.22
N ALA A 53 1.76 -5.71 -13.53
CA ALA A 53 2.26 -5.65 -14.89
C ALA A 53 2.22 -7.07 -15.46
N ARG A 54 1.14 -7.40 -16.18
CA ARG A 54 1.00 -8.67 -16.88
C ARG A 54 2.14 -8.75 -17.87
N SER A 55 3.16 -9.56 -17.55
CA SER A 55 4.31 -9.80 -18.41
C SER A 55 3.78 -10.15 -19.80
N ARG A 56 3.94 -9.22 -20.75
CA ARG A 56 3.67 -9.52 -22.15
C ARG A 56 4.71 -10.55 -22.54
N ARG A 57 4.33 -11.83 -22.51
CA ARG A 57 5.13 -12.90 -23.10
C ARG A 57 5.37 -12.49 -24.55
N ARG A 58 6.58 -12.02 -24.85
CA ARG A 58 7.04 -11.85 -26.23
C ARG A 58 7.06 -13.25 -26.81
N THR A 59 6.07 -13.58 -27.62
CA THR A 59 6.11 -14.78 -28.46
C THR A 59 7.29 -14.64 -29.42
N PRO A 60 8.30 -15.51 -29.36
CA PRO A 60 9.38 -15.48 -30.34
C PRO A 60 8.80 -15.78 -31.72
N ARG A 61 9.14 -14.92 -32.69
CA ARG A 61 8.70 -15.04 -34.08
C ARG A 61 9.47 -16.19 -34.74
N PRO A 62 8.81 -17.24 -35.28
CA PRO A 62 9.51 -18.36 -35.89
C PRO A 62 10.22 -17.87 -37.15
N THR A 63 11.55 -17.99 -37.17
CA THR A 63 12.38 -17.74 -38.35
C THR A 63 12.34 -18.99 -39.22
N HIS A 64 11.42 -19.04 -40.18
CA HIS A 64 11.48 -20.03 -41.25
C HIS A 64 12.69 -19.70 -42.14
N ARG A 65 13.78 -20.45 -41.97
CA ARG A 65 14.84 -20.54 -42.98
C ARG A 65 14.33 -21.43 -44.10
N HIS A 66 14.05 -20.86 -45.27
CA HIS A 66 13.98 -21.63 -46.50
C HIS A 66 15.41 -21.77 -47.04
N ALA A 67 15.90 -23.01 -47.10
CA ALA A 67 17.07 -23.39 -47.86
C ALA A 67 16.62 -23.73 -49.28
N ALA A 68 17.26 -23.12 -50.27
CA ALA A 68 17.34 -23.57 -51.65
C ALA A 68 18.73 -23.18 -52.17
#